data_AF-A0A358QRS7-F1
#
_entry.id   AF-A0A358QRS7-F1
#
_cell.length_a   1.000
_cell.length_b   1.000
_cell.length_c   1.000
_cell.angle_alpha   90.00
_cell.angle_beta   90.00
_cell.angle_gamma   90.00
#
_symmetry.space_group_name_H-M   'P 1'
#
loop_
_entity.id
_entity.type
_entity.pdbx_description
1 polymer ?
#
loop_
_entity_poly.entity_id
_entity_poly.type
_entity_poly.pdbx_seq_one_letter_code
_entity_poly.pdbx_strand_id
1 'polypeptide(L)'
;MTVGFMDKMRSVVGGVSPELMQNGTLAWGEVVSVQMTGMSVSRGDQVTTQKQVCNITLSVIMDNTPPFQASVKQGIPVLVLPQLSSPGAVVAVRVNPASHQEVAVDLSVEPPTVTLAAGGPNSSSAAELLATGTAARAIIIQSQPLGVRNQAGVDMFALMVTIRCDGMPPYQTKMGNPVPPNGLPLLYPGSNLPAKVRPGQQGQCIIDWESAVAEATRGVPG
;
A
#
# COMPACT_ATOMS: atom_id res chain seq x y z
N MET A 1 -22.84 7.58 21.31
CA MET A 1 -23.66 6.36 21.22
C MET A 1 -22.91 5.24 21.91
N THR A 2 -23.56 4.52 22.82
CA THR A 2 -22.92 3.54 23.71
C THR A 2 -22.70 2.23 22.97
N VAL A 3 -21.45 1.79 22.85
CA VAL A 3 -21.13 0.46 22.28
C VAL A 3 -21.85 -0.62 23.10
N GLY A 4 -22.71 -1.40 22.44
CA GLY A 4 -23.52 -2.44 23.09
C GLY A 4 -22.66 -3.53 23.72
N PHE A 5 -23.10 -4.06 24.87
CA PHE A 5 -22.41 -5.15 25.57
C PHE A 5 -22.20 -6.40 24.69
N MET A 6 -23.14 -6.67 23.77
CA MET A 6 -23.02 -7.77 22.80
C MET A 6 -21.90 -7.57 21.77
N ASP A 7 -21.65 -6.34 21.32
CA ASP A 7 -20.57 -6.07 20.36
C ASP A 7 -19.20 -6.19 21.02
N LYS A 8 -19.11 -5.82 22.30
CA LYS A 8 -17.91 -6.09 23.12
C LYS A 8 -17.68 -7.60 23.31
N MET A 9 -18.73 -8.38 23.54
CA MET A 9 -18.59 -9.84 23.65
C MET A 9 -18.15 -10.48 22.32
N ARG A 10 -18.68 -10.01 21.20
CA ARG A 10 -18.30 -10.51 19.86
C ARG A 10 -16.85 -10.16 19.52
N SER A 11 -16.40 -8.93 19.76
CA SER A 11 -15.00 -8.56 19.52
C SER A 11 -14.02 -9.34 20.40
N VAL A 12 -14.43 -9.70 21.62
CA VAL A 12 -13.64 -10.56 22.53
C VAL A 12 -13.42 -11.97 21.95
N VAL A 13 -14.39 -12.53 21.21
CA VAL A 13 -14.25 -13.83 20.51
C VAL A 13 -13.80 -13.71 19.06
N GLY A 14 -13.36 -12.51 18.62
CA GLY A 14 -12.93 -12.26 17.23
C GLY A 14 -14.06 -12.16 16.21
N GLY A 15 -15.30 -12.00 16.67
CA GLY A 15 -16.44 -11.67 15.84
C GLY A 15 -16.37 -10.22 15.35
N VAL A 16 -16.66 -10.02 14.07
CA VAL A 16 -16.73 -8.70 13.44
C VAL A 16 -18.12 -8.13 13.64
N SER A 17 -18.23 -6.81 13.88
CA SER A 17 -19.53 -6.14 13.92
C SER A 17 -20.22 -6.24 12.55
N PRO A 18 -21.42 -6.86 12.45
CA PRO A 18 -22.16 -6.94 11.19
C PRO A 18 -22.52 -5.56 10.64
N GLU A 19 -22.78 -4.59 11.52
CA GLU A 19 -23.09 -3.21 11.15
C GLU A 19 -21.89 -2.52 10.50
N LEU A 20 -20.69 -2.74 11.04
CA LEU A 20 -19.46 -2.23 10.44
C LEU A 20 -19.17 -2.89 9.08
N MET A 21 -19.44 -4.19 8.95
CA MET A 21 -19.27 -4.89 7.67
C MET A 21 -20.22 -4.40 6.59
N GLN A 22 -21.44 -4.00 6.96
CA GLN A 22 -22.45 -3.51 6.02
C GLN A 22 -22.31 -2.02 5.71
N ASN A 23 -22.06 -1.20 6.73
CA ASN A 23 -22.15 0.26 6.65
C ASN A 23 -20.79 0.96 6.76
N GLY A 24 -19.71 0.22 7.04
CA GLY A 24 -18.37 0.80 7.12
C GLY A 24 -17.90 1.30 5.76
N THR A 25 -17.21 2.44 5.78
CA THR A 25 -16.56 3.00 4.61
C THR A 25 -15.44 2.06 4.17
N LEU A 26 -15.45 1.69 2.89
CA LEU A 26 -14.44 0.81 2.33
C LEU A 26 -13.12 1.57 2.16
N ALA A 27 -12.03 0.97 2.60
CA ALA A 27 -10.69 1.53 2.61
C ALA A 27 -9.66 0.50 2.17
N TRP A 28 -8.49 0.98 1.77
CA TRP A 28 -7.33 0.16 1.46
C TRP A 28 -6.51 -0.03 2.74
N GLY A 29 -6.10 -1.26 3.04
CA GLY A 29 -5.28 -1.54 4.23
C GLY A 29 -4.07 -2.41 3.92
N GLU A 30 -2.87 -1.95 4.27
CA GLU A 30 -1.67 -2.78 4.31
C GLU A 30 -1.55 -3.46 5.68
N VAL A 31 -1.34 -4.77 5.68
CA VAL A 31 -1.11 -5.54 6.89
C VAL A 31 0.32 -5.29 7.38
N VAL A 32 0.42 -4.61 8.52
CA VAL A 32 1.69 -4.33 9.20
C VAL A 32 2.11 -5.52 10.05
N SER A 33 1.16 -6.16 10.73
CA SER A 33 1.44 -7.37 11.51
C SER A 33 0.18 -8.20 11.73
N VAL A 34 0.37 -9.51 11.90
CA VAL A 34 -0.66 -10.47 12.30
C VAL A 34 -0.13 -11.23 13.52
N GLN A 35 -0.86 -11.16 14.64
CA GLN A 35 -0.53 -11.86 15.87
C GLN A 35 -1.67 -12.81 16.25
N MET A 36 -1.38 -14.11 16.29
CA MET A 36 -2.35 -15.11 16.73
C MET A 36 -2.61 -14.97 18.22
N THR A 37 -3.88 -14.96 18.62
CA THR A 37 -4.27 -14.82 20.05
C THR A 37 -4.35 -16.16 20.80
N GLY A 38 -4.01 -17.28 20.14
CA GLY A 38 -4.19 -18.63 20.66
C GLY A 38 -5.64 -19.15 20.66
N MET A 39 -6.63 -18.28 20.43
CA MET A 39 -8.04 -18.65 20.32
C MET A 39 -8.40 -19.06 18.89
N SER A 40 -9.13 -20.17 18.74
CA SER A 40 -9.76 -20.57 17.48
C SER A 40 -11.28 -20.60 17.62
N VAL A 41 -11.98 -20.28 16.54
CA VAL A 41 -13.43 -20.34 16.45
C VAL A 41 -13.76 -21.26 15.28
N SER A 42 -14.40 -22.39 15.58
CA SER A 42 -14.91 -23.32 14.57
C SER A 42 -16.43 -23.29 14.59
N ARG A 43 -17.04 -23.26 13.41
CA ARG A 43 -18.49 -23.38 13.25
C ARG A 43 -18.78 -24.66 12.46
N GLY A 44 -18.71 -25.80 13.13
CA GLY A 44 -18.88 -27.13 12.53
C GLY A 44 -17.61 -27.99 12.63
N ASP A 45 -17.65 -29.21 12.06
CA ASP A 45 -16.56 -30.18 12.10
C ASP A 45 -15.55 -30.05 10.95
N GLN A 46 -15.80 -29.12 10.00
CA GLN A 46 -14.98 -28.98 8.80
C GLN A 46 -13.84 -27.98 9.01
N VAL A 47 -12.62 -28.41 8.65
CA VAL A 47 -11.39 -27.60 8.65
C VAL A 47 -11.54 -26.30 7.83
N THR A 48 -12.38 -26.32 6.78
CA THR A 48 -12.68 -25.15 5.94
C THR A 48 -13.43 -24.03 6.68
N THR A 49 -14.05 -24.33 7.82
CA THR A 49 -14.77 -23.35 8.66
C THR A 49 -13.95 -22.84 9.83
N GLN A 50 -12.73 -23.35 10.02
CA GLN A 50 -11.87 -22.98 11.13
C GLN A 50 -11.31 -21.57 10.93
N LYS A 51 -11.53 -20.72 11.94
CA LYS A 51 -10.96 -19.38 12.01
C LYS A 51 -10.00 -19.28 13.18
N GLN A 52 -8.84 -18.66 12.96
CA GLN A 52 -7.94 -18.25 14.03
C GLN A 52 -8.23 -16.81 14.40
N VAL A 53 -8.40 -16.53 15.70
CA VAL A 53 -8.56 -15.14 16.16
C VAL A 53 -7.17 -14.49 16.20
N CYS A 54 -7.01 -13.41 15.44
CA CYS A 54 -5.77 -12.66 15.32
C CYS A 54 -5.98 -11.20 15.75
N ASN A 55 -4.97 -10.61 16.37
CA ASN A 55 -4.80 -9.16 16.43
C ASN A 55 -4.03 -8.75 15.17
N ILE A 56 -4.61 -7.89 14.35
CA ILE A 56 -4.06 -7.44 13.08
C ILE A 56 -3.85 -5.94 13.19
N THR A 57 -2.64 -5.48 12.89
CA THR A 57 -2.34 -4.05 12.76
C THR A 57 -2.28 -3.70 11.29
N LEU A 58 -2.96 -2.62 10.92
CA LEU A 58 -3.14 -2.17 9.55
C LEU A 58 -2.64 -0.74 9.41
N SER A 59 -2.00 -0.44 8.29
CA SER A 59 -1.85 0.93 7.79
C SER A 59 -2.99 1.18 6.80
N VAL A 60 -3.92 2.07 7.16
CA VAL A 60 -5.16 2.30 6.43
C VAL A 60 -5.06 3.59 5.63
N ILE A 61 -5.46 3.51 4.37
CA ILE A 61 -5.56 4.64 3.45
C ILE A 61 -7.01 4.74 2.98
N MET A 62 -7.55 5.95 3.12
CA MET A 62 -8.88 6.33 2.65
C MET A 62 -8.75 7.53 1.71
N ASP A 63 -9.73 7.69 0.82
CA ASP A 63 -9.76 8.80 -0.11
C ASP A 63 -9.60 10.14 0.62
N ASN A 64 -8.59 10.90 0.21
CA ASN A 64 -8.29 12.25 0.69
C ASN A 64 -8.12 12.37 2.22
N THR A 65 -7.83 11.26 2.89
CA THR A 65 -7.62 11.22 4.34
C THR A 65 -6.16 10.87 4.62
N PRO A 66 -5.49 11.56 5.56
CA PRO A 66 -4.13 11.17 5.97
C PRO A 66 -4.10 9.70 6.41
N PRO A 67 -3.09 8.91 5.98
CA PRO A 67 -2.97 7.52 6.40
C PRO A 67 -2.92 7.41 7.93
N PHE A 68 -3.55 6.38 8.48
CA PHE A 68 -3.56 6.12 9.91
C PHE A 68 -3.36 4.64 10.20
N GLN A 69 -2.87 4.33 11.41
CA GLN A 69 -2.81 2.95 11.88
C GLN A 69 -4.04 2.60 12.69
N ALA A 70 -4.55 1.39 12.48
CA ALA A 70 -5.63 0.81 13.26
C ALA A 70 -5.32 -0.64 13.58
N SER A 71 -5.82 -1.14 14.72
CA SER A 71 -5.69 -2.53 15.11
C SER A 71 -7.06 -3.16 15.27
N VAL A 72 -7.22 -4.36 14.76
CA VAL A 72 -8.48 -5.13 14.85
C VAL A 72 -8.21 -6.53 15.37
N LYS A 73 -9.10 -7.01 16.24
CA LYS A 73 -9.16 -8.39 16.66
C LYS A 73 -10.25 -9.13 15.90
N GLN A 74 -9.87 -10.05 15.03
CA GLN A 74 -10.81 -10.70 14.10
C GLN A 74 -10.45 -12.18 13.86
N GLY A 75 -11.47 -13.01 13.72
CA GLY A 75 -11.39 -14.39 13.28
C GLY A 75 -11.09 -14.46 11.78
N ILE A 76 -9.92 -14.95 11.43
CA ILE A 76 -9.43 -15.09 10.06
C ILE A 76 -9.45 -16.57 9.66
N PRO A 77 -9.99 -16.94 8.48
CA PRO A 77 -9.91 -18.30 7.98
C PRO A 77 -8.47 -18.80 7.94
N VAL A 78 -8.20 -19.99 8.47
CA VAL A 78 -6.83 -20.53 8.59
C VAL A 78 -6.11 -20.57 7.23
N LEU A 79 -6.85 -20.85 6.15
CA LEU A 79 -6.32 -20.91 4.79
C LEU A 79 -5.79 -19.56 4.27
N VAL A 80 -6.28 -18.43 4.79
CA VAL A 80 -5.90 -17.08 4.33
C VAL A 80 -4.75 -16.49 5.18
N LEU A 81 -4.46 -17.07 6.35
CA LEU A 81 -3.42 -16.57 7.26
C LEU A 81 -2.01 -16.49 6.67
N PRO A 82 -1.53 -17.46 5.87
CA PRO A 82 -0.20 -17.35 5.26
C PRO A 82 -0.10 -16.15 4.32
N GLN A 83 -1.16 -15.86 3.56
CA GLN A 83 -1.22 -14.73 2.65
C GLN A 83 -1.20 -13.40 3.44
N LEU A 84 -2.00 -13.30 4.50
CA LEU A 84 -2.06 -12.08 5.31
C LEU A 84 -0.77 -11.80 6.10
N SER A 85 -0.03 -12.85 6.46
CA SER A 85 1.27 -12.71 7.13
C SER A 85 2.41 -12.35 6.17
N SER A 86 2.15 -12.29 4.86
CA SER A 86 3.18 -11.94 3.88
C SER A 86 3.49 -10.44 3.96
N PRO A 87 4.77 -10.02 3.90
CA PRO A 87 5.12 -8.60 3.90
C PRO A 87 4.42 -7.83 2.79
N GLY A 88 3.77 -6.70 3.14
CA GLY A 88 3.03 -5.88 2.19
C GLY A 88 1.69 -6.47 1.72
N ALA A 89 1.13 -7.45 2.44
CA ALA A 89 -0.20 -7.96 2.16
C ALA A 89 -1.25 -6.84 2.25
N VAL A 90 -2.13 -6.76 1.26
CA VAL A 90 -3.15 -5.72 1.16
C VAL A 90 -4.53 -6.36 1.29
N VAL A 91 -5.42 -5.70 2.04
CA VAL A 91 -6.81 -6.13 2.25
C VAL A 91 -7.78 -4.96 2.13
N ALA A 92 -9.04 -5.28 1.83
CA ALA A 92 -10.12 -4.33 2.03
C ALA A 92 -10.41 -4.18 3.52
N VAL A 93 -10.58 -2.93 3.96
CA VAL A 93 -10.87 -2.58 5.35
C VAL A 93 -12.18 -1.82 5.40
N ARG A 94 -13.07 -2.18 6.31
CA ARG A 94 -14.27 -1.42 6.66
C ARG A 94 -13.93 -0.53 7.84
N VAL A 95 -14.05 0.78 7.68
CA VAL A 95 -13.76 1.78 8.71
C VAL A 95 -15.06 2.40 9.18
N ASN A 96 -15.25 2.53 10.49
CA ASN A 96 -16.37 3.29 11.03
C ASN A 96 -16.14 4.79 10.73
N PRO A 97 -17.03 5.46 9.98
CA PRO A 97 -16.86 6.88 9.64
C PRO A 97 -16.89 7.80 10.88
N ALA A 98 -17.47 7.35 11.99
CA ALA A 98 -17.48 8.10 13.25
C ALA A 98 -16.22 7.86 14.12
N SER A 99 -15.43 6.82 13.84
CA SER A 99 -14.25 6.45 14.64
C SER A 99 -13.26 5.60 13.83
N HIS A 100 -12.12 6.20 13.45
CA HIS A 100 -11.08 5.52 12.67
C HIS A 100 -10.35 4.38 13.42
N GLN A 101 -10.64 4.22 14.71
CA GLN A 101 -10.12 3.10 15.51
C GLN A 101 -11.00 1.85 15.43
N GLU A 102 -12.22 1.98 14.91
CA GLU A 102 -13.14 0.85 14.72
C GLU A 102 -13.06 0.40 13.27
N VAL A 103 -12.28 -0.64 13.04
CA VAL A 103 -12.04 -1.20 11.71
C VAL A 103 -12.29 -2.71 11.68
N ALA A 104 -12.58 -3.23 10.49
CA ALA A 104 -12.71 -4.65 10.21
C ALA A 104 -12.06 -5.02 8.88
N VAL A 105 -11.49 -6.21 8.80
CA VAL A 105 -10.95 -6.75 7.54
C VAL A 105 -12.09 -7.42 6.77
N ASP A 106 -12.32 -6.98 5.54
CA ASP A 106 -13.31 -7.56 4.65
C ASP A 106 -12.63 -8.45 3.61
N LEU A 107 -12.59 -9.76 3.88
CA LEU A 107 -11.99 -10.75 2.97
C LEU A 107 -12.94 -11.17 1.84
N SER A 108 -14.14 -10.62 1.78
CA SER A 108 -15.14 -10.96 0.76
C SER A 108 -15.14 -10.03 -0.45
N VAL A 109 -14.38 -8.94 -0.38
CA VAL A 109 -14.27 -7.92 -1.42
C VAL A 109 -12.81 -7.58 -1.69
N GLU A 110 -12.51 -7.14 -2.90
CA GLU A 110 -11.16 -6.69 -3.25
C GLU A 110 -10.86 -5.31 -2.62
N PRO A 111 -9.59 -5.04 -2.27
CA PRO A 111 -9.18 -3.72 -1.79
C PRO A 111 -9.53 -2.62 -2.81
N PRO A 112 -10.18 -1.52 -2.41
CA PRO A 112 -10.47 -0.43 -3.32
C PRO A 112 -9.18 0.29 -3.72
N THR A 113 -9.18 0.92 -4.90
CA THR A 113 -8.16 1.91 -5.22
C THR A 113 -8.52 3.23 -4.56
N VAL A 114 -7.61 3.79 -3.77
CA VAL A 114 -7.84 5.03 -2.99
C VAL A 114 -6.85 6.13 -3.33
N THR A 115 -7.24 7.38 -3.10
CA THR A 115 -6.46 8.58 -3.38
C THR A 115 -5.79 9.10 -2.10
N LEU A 116 -4.46 9.13 -2.07
CA LEU A 116 -3.67 9.65 -0.94
C LEU A 116 -3.97 11.13 -0.71
N ALA A 117 -4.11 11.57 0.55
CA ALA A 117 -4.28 12.99 0.89
C ALA A 117 -3.14 13.90 0.38
N ALA A 118 -3.49 15.15 0.07
CA ALA A 118 -2.53 16.18 -0.30
C ALA A 118 -1.54 16.48 0.85
N GLY A 119 -0.28 16.76 0.50
CA GLY A 119 0.74 17.09 1.50
C GLY A 119 1.25 15.90 2.32
N GLY A 120 0.98 14.67 1.86
CA GLY A 120 1.65 13.49 2.42
C GLY A 120 3.17 13.66 2.39
N PRO A 121 3.92 12.96 3.26
CA PRO A 121 5.34 13.22 3.52
C PRO A 121 6.26 13.22 2.26
N ASN A 122 5.77 12.69 1.13
CA ASN A 122 6.53 12.57 -0.10
C ASN A 122 6.05 13.45 -1.27
N SER A 123 4.94 14.21 -1.16
CA SER A 123 4.41 14.95 -2.33
C SER A 123 5.20 16.22 -2.62
N SER A 124 5.54 17.00 -1.60
CA SER A 124 6.34 18.22 -1.76
C SER A 124 7.80 17.90 -2.11
N SER A 125 8.31 16.77 -1.61
CA SER A 125 9.68 16.33 -1.91
C SER A 125 9.85 15.82 -3.33
N ALA A 126 8.82 15.26 -3.98
CA ALA A 126 8.91 14.75 -5.34
C ALA A 126 9.15 15.85 -6.39
N ALA A 127 8.32 16.91 -6.38
CA ALA A 127 8.46 18.03 -7.30
C ALA A 127 9.76 18.82 -7.06
N GLU A 128 10.10 19.06 -5.79
CA GLU A 128 11.37 19.67 -5.40
C GLU A 128 12.56 18.83 -5.89
N LEU A 129 12.50 17.50 -5.73
CA LEU A 129 13.56 16.60 -6.15
C LEU A 129 13.72 16.53 -7.67
N LEU A 130 12.63 16.59 -8.42
CA LEU A 130 12.69 16.70 -9.88
C LEU A 130 13.41 17.99 -10.32
N ALA A 131 13.12 19.10 -9.65
CA ALA A 131 13.70 20.41 -9.96
C ALA A 131 15.17 20.56 -9.52
N THR A 132 15.52 20.05 -8.34
CA THR A 132 16.82 20.34 -7.67
C THR A 132 17.75 19.14 -7.57
N GLY A 133 17.26 17.94 -7.87
CA GLY A 133 18.02 16.71 -7.72
C GLY A 133 19.19 16.59 -8.70
N THR A 134 20.21 15.85 -8.27
CA THR A 134 21.33 15.46 -9.13
C THR A 134 20.83 14.46 -10.16
N ALA A 135 21.24 14.63 -11.42
CA ALA A 135 20.89 13.72 -12.50
C ALA A 135 21.47 12.32 -12.24
N ALA A 136 20.66 11.29 -12.48
CA ALA A 136 21.02 9.90 -12.31
C ALA A 136 20.25 9.03 -13.31
N ARG A 137 20.57 7.73 -13.32
CA ARG A 137 19.77 6.69 -13.99
C ARG A 137 19.20 5.72 -12.96
N ALA A 138 17.94 5.35 -13.13
CA ALA A 138 17.29 4.29 -12.38
C ALA A 138 17.06 3.08 -13.29
N ILE A 139 17.64 1.94 -12.93
CA ILE A 139 17.41 0.66 -13.61
C ILE A 139 16.36 -0.11 -12.82
N ILE A 140 15.21 -0.38 -13.42
CA ILE A 140 14.12 -1.13 -12.78
C ILE A 140 14.56 -2.57 -12.52
N ILE A 141 14.44 -3.02 -11.29
CA ILE A 141 14.59 -4.43 -10.89
C ILE A 141 13.20 -5.05 -10.80
N GLN A 142 12.28 -4.34 -10.15
CA GLN A 142 10.91 -4.79 -9.92
C GLN A 142 9.97 -3.59 -9.88
N SER A 143 8.75 -3.77 -10.40
CA SER A 143 7.64 -2.84 -10.31
C SER A 143 6.41 -3.56 -9.75
N GLN A 144 5.69 -2.90 -8.86
CA GLN A 144 4.45 -3.42 -8.30
C GLN A 144 3.42 -2.28 -8.14
N PRO A 145 2.19 -2.41 -8.65
CA PRO A 145 1.11 -1.47 -8.34
C PRO A 145 0.86 -1.42 -6.84
N LEU A 146 0.68 -0.22 -6.27
CA LEU A 146 0.34 -0.07 -4.86
C LEU A 146 -1.17 -0.10 -4.60
N GLY A 147 -2.00 -0.02 -5.64
CA GLY A 147 -3.46 0.08 -5.48
C GLY A 147 -3.89 1.42 -4.87
N VAL A 148 -3.04 2.44 -4.94
CA VAL A 148 -3.35 3.81 -4.49
C VAL A 148 -2.97 4.80 -5.58
N ARG A 149 -3.63 5.96 -5.57
CA ARG A 149 -3.38 7.09 -6.48
C ARG A 149 -2.85 8.29 -5.72
N ASN A 150 -2.09 9.13 -6.40
CA ASN A 150 -1.80 10.47 -5.91
C ASN A 150 -3.00 11.41 -6.13
N GLN A 151 -2.91 12.65 -5.65
CA GLN A 151 -3.96 13.67 -5.79
C GLN A 151 -4.29 14.04 -7.24
N ALA A 152 -3.37 13.81 -8.20
CA ALA A 152 -3.63 14.01 -9.62
C ALA A 152 -4.36 12.82 -10.26
N GLY A 153 -4.75 11.81 -9.48
CA GLY A 153 -5.41 10.59 -9.95
C GLY A 153 -4.45 9.60 -10.64
N VAL A 154 -3.14 9.80 -10.49
CA VAL A 154 -2.11 8.94 -11.12
C VAL A 154 -1.80 7.76 -10.20
N ASP A 155 -1.81 6.55 -10.77
CA ASP A 155 -1.53 5.32 -10.03
C ASP A 155 -0.10 5.30 -9.49
N MET A 156 0.03 4.88 -8.23
CA MET A 156 1.31 4.78 -7.53
C MET A 156 1.87 3.37 -7.68
N PHE A 157 3.19 3.28 -7.93
CA PHE A 157 3.92 2.02 -8.00
C PHE A 157 5.06 1.99 -6.99
N ALA A 158 5.27 0.84 -6.37
CA ALA A 158 6.50 0.51 -5.68
C ALA A 158 7.51 0.01 -6.70
N LEU A 159 8.64 0.71 -6.79
CA LEU A 159 9.71 0.41 -7.70
C LEU A 159 10.96 0.05 -6.89
N MET A 160 11.50 -1.13 -7.13
CA MET A 160 12.85 -1.48 -6.70
C MET A 160 13.79 -1.18 -7.85
N VAL A 161 14.80 -0.35 -7.61
CA VAL A 161 15.70 0.14 -8.66
C VAL A 161 17.16 0.07 -8.23
N THR A 162 18.05 -0.08 -9.21
CA THR A 162 19.47 0.27 -9.04
C THR A 162 19.68 1.71 -9.53
N ILE A 163 20.21 2.56 -8.66
CA ILE A 163 20.57 3.93 -8.99
C ILE A 163 22.02 3.98 -9.45
N ARG A 164 22.26 4.62 -10.60
CA ARG A 164 23.58 4.99 -11.10
C ARG A 164 23.67 6.51 -11.14
N CYS A 165 24.56 7.06 -10.32
CA CYS A 165 24.84 8.48 -10.27
C CYS A 165 26.34 8.67 -10.46
N ASP A 166 26.74 9.62 -11.30
CA ASP A 166 28.15 9.86 -11.58
C ASP A 166 28.91 10.21 -10.30
N GLY A 167 30.12 9.67 -10.18
CA GLY A 167 30.96 9.84 -8.98
C GLY A 167 30.50 9.08 -7.74
N MET A 168 29.42 8.28 -7.81
CA MET A 168 28.96 7.43 -6.71
C MET A 168 28.86 5.95 -7.12
N PRO A 169 29.22 5.00 -6.22
CA PRO A 169 28.93 3.59 -6.44
C PRO A 169 27.43 3.35 -6.67
N PRO A 170 27.04 2.46 -7.59
CA PRO A 170 25.64 2.09 -7.74
C PRO A 170 25.07 1.49 -6.46
N TYR A 171 23.81 1.80 -6.15
CA TYR A 171 23.13 1.26 -4.99
C TYR A 171 21.67 0.91 -5.32
N GLN A 172 21.08 -0.01 -4.54
CA GLN A 172 19.68 -0.38 -4.70
C GLN A 172 18.81 0.35 -3.68
N THR A 173 17.62 0.73 -4.11
CA THR A 173 16.63 1.35 -3.22
C THR A 173 15.20 1.06 -3.70
N LYS A 174 14.23 1.28 -2.82
CA LYS A 174 12.80 1.18 -3.09
C LYS A 174 12.17 2.56 -3.03
N MET A 175 11.34 2.90 -4.00
CA MET A 175 10.59 4.16 -4.03
C MET A 175 9.13 3.93 -4.41
N GLY A 176 8.24 4.77 -3.87
CA GLY A 176 6.87 4.91 -4.35
C GLY A 176 6.80 6.08 -5.33
N ASN A 177 6.45 5.84 -6.59
CA ASN A 177 6.39 6.90 -7.61
C ASN A 177 5.03 6.87 -8.32
N PRO A 178 4.35 8.01 -8.50
CA PRO A 178 3.25 8.09 -9.46
C PRO A 178 3.78 7.78 -10.87
N VAL A 179 3.14 6.86 -11.58
CA VAL A 179 3.52 6.52 -12.96
C VAL A 179 2.44 7.03 -13.90
N PRO A 180 2.74 8.03 -14.75
CA PRO A 180 1.75 8.53 -15.70
C PRO A 180 1.42 7.43 -16.72
N PRO A 181 0.22 7.46 -17.36
CA PRO A 181 -0.21 6.40 -18.27
C PRO A 181 0.78 6.09 -19.41
N ASN A 182 1.45 7.11 -19.94
CA ASN A 182 2.49 6.97 -20.98
C ASN A 182 3.83 6.40 -20.46
N GLY A 183 4.05 6.38 -19.15
CA GLY A 183 5.21 5.75 -18.51
C GLY A 183 5.02 4.25 -18.25
N LEU A 184 3.78 3.75 -18.23
CA LEU A 184 3.46 2.33 -17.95
C LEU A 184 4.22 1.34 -18.84
N PRO A 185 4.36 1.56 -20.17
CA PRO A 185 5.12 0.65 -21.03
C PRO A 185 6.62 0.52 -20.67
N LEU A 186 7.15 1.44 -19.87
CA LEU A 186 8.55 1.46 -19.46
C LEU A 186 8.80 0.71 -18.14
N LEU A 187 7.75 0.17 -17.50
CA LEU A 187 7.81 -0.52 -16.20
C LEU A 187 8.22 -2.00 -16.30
N TYR A 188 9.34 -2.30 -16.95
CA TYR A 188 9.86 -3.67 -17.03
C TYR A 188 11.27 -3.80 -16.43
N PRO A 189 11.65 -4.97 -15.88
CA PRO A 189 12.99 -5.20 -15.37
C PRO A 189 14.07 -4.93 -16.42
N GLY A 190 15.13 -4.23 -16.03
CA GLY A 190 16.21 -3.78 -16.90
C GLY A 190 15.98 -2.44 -17.59
N SER A 191 14.75 -1.89 -17.55
CA SER A 191 14.45 -0.55 -18.05
C SER A 191 15.33 0.49 -17.36
N ASN A 192 16.10 1.23 -18.16
CA ASN A 192 17.08 2.21 -17.69
C ASN A 192 16.53 3.60 -17.96
N LEU A 193 16.05 4.28 -16.91
CA LEU A 193 15.28 5.51 -17.03
C LEU A 193 16.01 6.72 -16.42
N PRO A 194 15.79 7.93 -16.96
CA PRO A 194 16.20 9.17 -16.31
C PRO A 194 15.65 9.27 -14.89
N ALA A 195 16.50 9.68 -13.95
CA ALA A 195 16.12 9.85 -12.57
C ALA A 195 16.82 11.07 -11.94
N LYS A 196 16.29 11.48 -10.79
CA LYS A 196 16.86 12.53 -9.94
C LYS A 196 17.08 11.97 -8.55
N VAL A 197 18.23 12.25 -7.95
CA VAL A 197 18.59 11.84 -6.59
C VAL A 197 18.83 13.05 -5.70
N ARG A 198 18.49 12.94 -4.42
CA ARG A 198 18.69 14.05 -3.50
C ARG A 198 20.18 14.19 -3.21
N PRO A 199 20.77 15.39 -3.36
CA PRO A 199 22.17 15.60 -3.04
C PRO A 199 22.47 15.22 -1.58
N GLY A 200 23.53 14.43 -1.37
CA GLY A 200 23.99 14.05 -0.03
C GLY A 200 23.10 13.05 0.74
N GLN A 201 21.99 12.55 0.16
CA GLN A 201 21.11 11.58 0.81
C GLN A 201 20.81 10.38 -0.12
N GLN A 202 21.41 9.23 0.19
CA GLN A 202 21.10 7.98 -0.51
C GLN A 202 19.66 7.54 -0.22
N GLY A 203 19.01 6.92 -1.21
CA GLY A 203 17.67 6.35 -1.08
C GLY A 203 16.51 7.30 -1.35
N GLN A 204 16.77 8.61 -1.53
CA GLN A 204 15.76 9.57 -1.98
C GLN A 204 15.95 9.86 -3.46
N CYS A 205 15.14 9.21 -4.28
CA CYS A 205 15.20 9.30 -5.73
C CYS A 205 13.80 9.32 -6.34
N ILE A 206 13.71 9.83 -7.56
CA ILE A 206 12.48 9.85 -8.37
C ILE A 206 12.83 9.64 -9.83
N ILE A 207 11.97 8.92 -10.56
CA ILE A 207 12.09 8.79 -12.02
C ILE A 207 11.51 10.05 -12.65
N ASP A 208 12.26 10.63 -13.57
CA ASP A 208 11.80 11.71 -14.43
C ASP A 208 11.05 11.11 -15.62
N TRP A 209 9.74 10.95 -15.46
CA TRP A 209 8.86 10.32 -16.45
C TRP A 209 8.75 11.13 -17.74
N GLU A 210 8.84 12.46 -17.67
CA GLU A 210 8.79 13.31 -18.85
C GLU A 210 10.01 13.03 -19.73
N SER A 211 11.20 13.07 -19.15
CA SER A 211 12.44 12.71 -19.84
C SER A 211 12.42 11.26 -20.32
N ALA A 212 11.92 10.33 -19.50
CA ALA A 212 11.85 8.90 -19.83
C ALA A 212 11.00 8.64 -21.09
N VAL A 213 9.80 9.21 -21.15
CA VAL A 213 8.90 9.06 -22.30
C VAL A 213 9.48 9.77 -23.53
N ALA A 214 10.10 10.93 -23.35
CA ALA A 214 10.76 11.64 -24.43
C ALA A 214 11.97 10.87 -25.00
N GLU A 215 12.75 10.17 -24.18
CA GLU A 215 13.82 9.27 -24.62
C GLU A 215 13.26 8.06 -25.38
N ALA A 216 12.25 7.39 -24.84
CA ALA A 216 11.64 6.22 -25.47
C ALA A 216 11.03 6.55 -26.84
N THR A 217 10.38 7.70 -26.98
CA THR A 217 9.74 8.14 -28.23
C THR A 217 10.78 8.49 -29.30
N ARG A 218 11.96 9.00 -28.90
CA ARG A 218 13.08 9.27 -29.83
C ARG A 218 13.83 8.01 -30.26
N GLY A 219 13.72 6.93 -29.49
CA GLY A 219 14.42 5.67 -29.70
C GLY A 219 13.72 4.67 -30.63
N VAL A 220 12.53 4.97 -31.16
CA VAL A 220 11.84 4.15 -32.16
C VAL A 220 12.26 4.61 -33.56
N PRO A 221 13.10 3.88 -34.30
CA PRO A 221 13.24 4.12 -35.73
C PRO A 221 11.88 3.82 -36.38
N GLY A 222 11.38 4.76 -37.18
CA GLY A 222 10.22 4.53 -38.03
C GLY A 222 10.47 3.47 -39.10
#